data_AF-A0A833IQS5-F1
#
_entry.id   AF-A0A833IQS5-F1
#
_cell.length_a   1.000
_cell.length_b   1.000
_cell.length_c   1.000
_cell.angle_alpha   90.00
_cell.angle_beta   90.00
_cell.angle_gamma   90.00
#
_symmetry.space_group_name_H-M   'P 1'
#
loop_
_entity.id
_entity.type
_entity.pdbx_description
1 polymer ?
#
loop_
_entity_poly.entity_id
_entity_poly.type
_entity_poly.pdbx_seq_one_letter_code
_entity_poly.pdbx_strand_id
1 'polypeptide(L)'
;MLKHSYRSLAAALLLAFAGAAHSDDVRHDDLIIEGSGCVGVDCVDNEDFSAAFFKLKENNLRLRFTDTNTIQPQEDGTWSVEFNSSTSGGNDYASFRMRDGVTEQLSDGTAPDFAFLGCPAHPGGRIPAGEPVVNPDCEVQYVTFEAPVITLGTAGDRSVILGMDSAGVPGEVSVGSPAKPHRLANVALALAATDAVIKAQLDAGVLGDYAAQVDALNRQLDTLSAELDALEAGIRAEERRNSGGGGSLSPLTLAALLLTWLVWRRRLTP
;
A
#
# COMPACT_ATOMS: atom_id res chain seq x y z
N MET A 1 6.42 -24.67 79.35
CA MET A 1 6.68 -25.16 77.99
C MET A 1 5.95 -24.41 76.86
N LEU A 2 4.90 -23.61 77.13
CA LEU A 2 4.15 -22.90 76.06
C LEU A 2 4.86 -21.69 75.40
N LYS A 3 5.80 -20.99 76.05
CA LYS A 3 6.40 -19.75 75.52
C LYS A 3 7.38 -19.94 74.34
N HIS A 4 7.92 -21.14 74.14
CA HIS A 4 8.84 -21.42 73.03
C HIS A 4 8.10 -21.83 71.73
N SER A 5 6.84 -22.23 71.84
CA SER A 5 6.01 -22.66 70.69
C SER A 5 5.54 -21.47 69.83
N TYR A 6 5.16 -20.35 70.47
CA TYR A 6 4.72 -19.14 69.75
C TYR A 6 5.84 -18.43 68.99
N ARG A 7 7.09 -18.50 69.48
CA ARG A 7 8.26 -17.93 68.79
C ARG A 7 8.59 -18.67 67.49
N SER A 8 8.34 -19.97 67.47
CA SER A 8 8.58 -20.83 66.30
C SER A 8 7.51 -20.66 65.23
N LEU A 9 6.25 -20.44 65.63
CA LEU A 9 5.12 -20.16 64.73
C LEU A 9 5.20 -18.77 64.08
N ALA A 10 5.67 -17.75 64.81
CA ALA A 10 5.86 -16.40 64.26
C ALA A 10 6.95 -16.33 63.18
N ALA A 11 8.03 -17.12 63.33
CA ALA A 11 9.09 -17.20 62.32
C ALA A 11 8.61 -17.92 61.05
N ALA A 12 7.81 -18.99 61.18
CA ALA A 12 7.26 -19.70 60.03
C ALA A 12 6.26 -18.86 59.22
N LEU A 13 5.52 -17.95 59.87
CA LEU A 13 4.59 -17.03 59.20
C LEU A 13 5.30 -15.90 58.44
N LEU A 14 6.49 -15.48 58.89
CA LEU A 14 7.31 -14.46 58.22
C LEU A 14 8.03 -14.99 56.97
N LEU A 15 8.39 -16.27 56.94
CA LEU A 15 8.96 -16.92 55.74
C LEU A 15 7.93 -17.21 54.64
N ALA A 16 6.63 -17.24 54.97
CA ALA A 16 5.55 -17.48 54.01
C ALA A 16 5.20 -16.23 53.16
N PHE A 17 5.77 -15.06 53.47
CA PHE A 17 5.56 -13.80 52.75
C PHE A 17 6.80 -13.28 52.01
N ALA A 18 7.81 -14.13 51.80
CA ALA A 18 8.89 -13.81 50.87
C ALA A 18 8.34 -13.84 49.43
N GLY A 19 7.72 -12.75 49.00
CA GLY A 19 7.39 -12.53 47.59
C GLY A 19 8.67 -12.60 46.74
N ALA A 20 8.53 -13.00 45.48
CA ALA A 20 9.65 -12.98 44.55
C ALA A 20 10.20 -11.54 44.45
N ALA A 21 11.41 -11.33 44.94
CA ALA A 21 12.12 -10.09 44.71
C ALA A 21 12.61 -10.11 43.25
N HIS A 22 12.01 -9.27 42.41
CA HIS A 22 12.54 -8.98 41.10
C HIS A 22 13.64 -7.93 41.25
N SER A 23 14.88 -8.31 40.96
CA SER A 23 16.01 -7.38 40.87
C SER A 23 16.42 -7.30 39.41
N ASP A 24 16.60 -6.09 38.92
CA ASP A 24 17.21 -5.87 37.62
C ASP A 24 18.72 -6.17 37.74
N ASP A 25 19.27 -6.83 36.73
CA ASP A 25 20.70 -7.04 36.59
C ASP A 25 21.23 -6.05 35.56
N VAL A 26 21.99 -5.06 36.04
CA VAL A 26 22.59 -4.03 35.19
C VAL A 26 24.07 -4.31 35.04
N ARG A 27 24.50 -4.58 33.81
CA ARG A 27 25.92 -4.73 33.46
C ARG A 27 26.43 -3.38 32.92
N HIS A 28 27.37 -2.77 33.66
CA HIS A 28 27.93 -1.45 33.33
C HIS A 28 29.00 -1.46 32.23
N ASP A 29 29.37 -2.64 31.74
CA ASP A 29 30.37 -2.87 30.70
C ASP A 29 29.83 -3.97 29.77
N ASP A 30 30.70 -4.72 29.10
CA ASP A 30 30.29 -5.79 28.18
C ASP A 30 29.68 -7.02 28.87
N LEU A 31 28.62 -7.59 28.26
CA LEU A 31 28.15 -8.94 28.54
C LEU A 31 28.65 -9.88 27.42
N ILE A 32 29.66 -10.68 27.71
CA ILE A 32 30.20 -11.69 26.79
C ILE A 32 29.69 -13.06 27.23
N ILE A 33 29.00 -13.76 26.32
CA ILE A 33 28.49 -15.12 26.54
C ILE A 33 29.28 -16.07 25.64
N GLU A 34 30.02 -16.99 26.26
CA GLU A 34 30.68 -18.10 25.55
C GLU A 34 29.75 -19.32 25.50
N GLY A 35 29.39 -19.76 24.30
CA GLY A 35 28.45 -20.87 24.08
C GLY A 35 27.11 -20.40 23.54
N SER A 36 26.01 -20.78 24.21
CA SER A 36 24.65 -20.48 23.76
C SER A 36 23.80 -19.84 24.85
N GLY A 37 22.84 -18.99 24.44
CA GLY A 37 21.95 -18.28 25.36
C GLY A 37 20.50 -18.28 24.88
N CYS A 38 19.56 -18.37 25.82
CA CYS A 38 18.14 -18.18 25.56
C CYS A 38 17.61 -17.02 26.41
N VAL A 39 16.90 -16.09 25.78
CA VAL A 39 16.24 -14.96 26.46
C VAL A 39 14.73 -15.01 26.18
N GLY A 40 13.94 -14.91 27.25
CA GLY A 40 12.48 -14.98 27.23
C GLY A 40 11.93 -15.99 28.23
N VAL A 41 10.65 -15.85 28.58
CA VAL A 41 9.95 -16.67 29.57
C VAL A 41 9.66 -18.09 29.08
N ASP A 42 9.72 -18.32 27.77
CA ASP A 42 9.52 -19.65 27.16
C ASP A 42 10.84 -20.44 27.02
N CYS A 43 11.95 -19.91 27.54
CA CYS A 43 13.20 -20.66 27.67
C CYS A 43 13.05 -21.76 28.72
N VAL A 44 13.53 -22.98 28.42
CA VAL A 44 13.42 -24.13 29.34
C VAL A 44 14.78 -24.61 29.83
N ASP A 45 14.78 -25.32 30.95
CA ASP A 45 15.98 -26.02 31.43
C ASP A 45 16.38 -27.15 30.45
N ASN A 46 17.67 -27.29 30.19
CA ASN A 46 18.25 -28.18 29.17
C ASN A 46 17.78 -27.88 27.73
N GLU A 47 17.66 -26.60 27.37
CA GLU A 47 17.34 -26.16 26.00
C GLU A 47 18.35 -26.72 24.96
N ASP A 48 17.84 -27.24 23.84
CA ASP A 48 18.68 -27.69 22.72
C ASP A 48 19.08 -26.53 21.80
N PHE A 49 20.37 -26.25 21.66
CA PHE A 49 20.91 -25.18 20.80
C PHE A 49 21.52 -25.66 19.48
N SER A 50 21.26 -26.92 19.07
CA SER A 50 21.87 -27.54 17.89
C SER A 50 21.70 -26.74 16.57
N ALA A 51 20.59 -26.00 16.41
CA ALA A 51 20.29 -25.21 15.22
C ALA A 51 20.54 -23.69 15.36
N ALA A 52 20.78 -23.20 16.58
CA ALA A 52 20.98 -21.78 16.87
C ALA A 52 21.73 -21.59 18.19
N PHE A 53 22.78 -20.77 18.19
CA PHE A 53 23.53 -20.44 19.42
C PHE A 53 22.81 -19.40 20.29
N PHE A 54 21.90 -18.60 19.73
CA PHE A 54 21.12 -17.64 20.49
C PHE A 54 19.64 -17.76 20.14
N LYS A 55 18.80 -17.86 21.16
CA LYS A 55 17.35 -18.00 21.01
C LYS A 55 16.62 -16.89 21.76
N LEU A 56 15.60 -16.36 21.13
CA LEU A 56 14.63 -15.47 21.74
C LEU A 56 13.29 -16.20 21.73
N LYS A 57 12.75 -16.55 22.91
CA LYS A 57 11.56 -17.40 23.03
C LYS A 57 10.49 -16.71 23.89
N GLU A 58 9.47 -16.24 23.20
CA GLU A 58 8.28 -15.58 23.73
C GLU A 58 7.11 -15.82 22.77
N ASN A 59 5.88 -15.69 23.25
CA ASN A 59 4.70 -15.67 22.38
C ASN A 59 4.72 -14.47 21.41
N ASN A 60 5.21 -13.32 21.88
CA ASN A 60 5.16 -12.03 21.17
C ASN A 60 6.56 -11.39 21.21
N LEU A 61 7.45 -11.77 20.29
CA LEU A 61 8.82 -11.25 20.31
C LEU A 61 8.85 -9.82 19.77
N ARG A 62 9.40 -8.91 20.59
CA ARG A 62 9.54 -7.48 20.30
C ARG A 62 10.95 -7.03 20.65
N LEU A 63 11.72 -6.63 19.65
CA LEU A 63 13.01 -5.96 19.86
C LEU A 63 12.84 -4.47 19.57
N ARG A 64 13.20 -3.63 20.54
CA ARG A 64 13.08 -2.17 20.45
C ARG A 64 14.47 -1.55 20.35
N PHE A 65 14.65 -0.68 19.37
CA PHE A 65 15.84 0.14 19.17
C PHE A 65 15.45 1.58 19.46
N THR A 66 15.60 2.00 20.72
CA THR A 66 15.22 3.36 21.13
C THR A 66 16.39 4.31 20.90
N ASP A 67 16.18 5.34 20.08
CA ASP A 67 17.08 6.49 20.05
C ASP A 67 16.72 7.41 21.23
N THR A 68 17.71 7.71 22.08
CA THR A 68 17.55 8.58 23.26
C THR A 68 18.12 9.98 23.04
N ASN A 69 18.42 10.36 21.80
CA ASN A 69 18.89 11.69 21.46
C ASN A 69 17.82 12.75 21.80
N THR A 70 18.22 13.82 22.49
CA THR A 70 17.31 14.87 22.98
C THR A 70 17.24 16.11 22.09
N ILE A 71 18.00 16.15 20.99
CA ILE A 71 18.16 17.36 20.16
C ILE A 71 17.07 17.47 19.07
N GLN A 72 16.40 16.37 18.70
CA GLN A 72 15.38 16.33 17.63
C GLN A 72 14.26 15.29 17.94
N PRO A 73 13.41 15.50 18.96
CA PRO A 73 12.41 14.50 19.40
C PRO A 73 11.33 14.13 18.34
N GLN A 74 11.20 14.88 17.25
CA GLN A 74 10.32 14.55 16.12
C GLN A 74 10.96 13.64 15.06
N GLU A 75 12.28 13.45 15.10
CA GLU A 75 13.02 12.52 14.23
C GLU A 75 13.61 11.37 15.04
N ASP A 76 12.91 10.95 16.09
CA ASP A 76 13.29 9.80 16.89
C ASP A 76 13.35 8.57 15.97
N GLY A 77 14.56 8.23 15.52
CA GLY A 77 14.88 7.02 14.76
C GLY A 77 14.73 5.77 15.62
N THR A 78 13.63 5.69 16.36
CA THR A 78 13.25 4.55 17.16
C THR A 78 12.57 3.53 16.26
N TRP A 79 13.18 2.35 16.20
CA TRP A 79 12.70 1.24 15.40
C TRP A 79 12.28 0.10 16.30
N SER A 80 11.41 -0.75 15.79
CA SER A 80 11.14 -2.05 16.39
C SER A 80 11.16 -3.14 15.34
N VAL A 81 11.56 -4.32 15.79
CA VAL A 81 11.39 -5.57 15.05
C VAL A 81 10.40 -6.42 15.82
N GLU A 82 9.34 -6.80 15.13
CA GLU A 82 8.19 -7.47 15.69
C GLU A 82 7.99 -8.81 15.00
N PHE A 83 7.80 -9.86 15.80
CA PHE A 83 7.36 -11.16 15.31
C PHE A 83 6.03 -11.53 15.93
N ASN A 84 5.11 -11.95 15.07
CA ASN A 84 3.74 -12.33 15.37
C ASN A 84 2.89 -11.20 15.98
N SER A 85 1.57 -11.38 15.90
CA SER A 85 0.59 -10.51 16.53
C SER A 85 0.58 -10.71 18.03
N SER A 86 0.40 -9.63 18.79
CA SER A 86 0.20 -9.70 20.24
C SER A 86 -1.15 -10.29 20.65
N THR A 87 -2.08 -10.48 19.71
CA THR A 87 -3.38 -11.09 19.96
C THR A 87 -3.25 -12.60 19.94
N SER A 88 -3.82 -13.27 20.95
CA SER A 88 -3.89 -14.74 20.97
C SER A 88 -4.62 -15.27 19.74
N GLY A 89 -3.97 -16.14 18.97
CA GLY A 89 -4.48 -16.63 17.67
C GLY A 89 -4.48 -15.59 16.55
N GLY A 90 -3.76 -14.48 16.73
CA GLY A 90 -3.59 -13.45 15.70
C GLY A 90 -2.62 -13.89 14.60
N ASN A 91 -2.31 -12.96 13.69
CA ASN A 91 -1.50 -13.25 12.52
C ASN A 91 -0.02 -13.49 12.90
N ASP A 92 0.59 -14.45 12.24
CA ASP A 92 2.04 -14.66 12.27
C ASP A 92 2.69 -13.76 11.19
N TYR A 93 3.72 -13.01 11.57
CA TYR A 93 4.43 -12.10 10.65
C TYR A 93 5.81 -11.74 11.19
N ALA A 94 6.66 -11.19 10.33
CA ALA A 94 7.88 -10.48 10.73
C ALA A 94 7.80 -9.03 10.22
N SER A 95 7.90 -8.04 11.10
CA SER A 95 7.72 -6.63 10.75
C SER A 95 8.85 -5.76 11.28
N PHE A 96 9.39 -4.91 10.40
CA PHE A 96 10.20 -3.77 10.78
C PHE A 96 9.28 -2.56 10.86
N ARG A 97 9.27 -1.91 12.02
CA ARG A 97 8.41 -0.77 12.28
C ARG A 97 9.24 0.42 12.68
N MET A 98 8.76 1.57 12.29
CA MET A 98 9.31 2.85 12.69
C MET A 98 8.30 3.51 13.61
N ARG A 99 8.79 4.22 14.62
CA ARG A 99 7.98 5.22 15.31
C ARG A 99 7.66 6.33 14.30
N ASP A 100 6.43 6.32 13.78
CA ASP A 100 5.97 7.26 12.76
C ASP A 100 5.61 8.64 13.34
N GLY A 101 5.61 8.74 14.68
CA GLY A 101 5.54 10.01 15.37
C GLY A 101 4.78 9.93 16.68
N VAL A 102 4.29 11.09 17.07
CA VAL A 102 3.70 11.38 18.37
C VAL A 102 2.31 11.97 18.09
N THR A 103 1.26 11.28 18.51
CA THR A 103 -0.12 11.79 18.41
C THR A 103 -0.67 12.04 19.81
N GLU A 104 -1.59 13.00 19.94
CA GLU A 104 -2.22 13.28 21.23
C GLU A 104 -2.95 12.02 21.71
N GLN A 105 -2.71 11.63 22.95
CA GLN A 105 -3.48 10.57 23.56
C GLN A 105 -4.89 11.10 23.77
N LEU A 106 -5.87 10.57 23.05
CA LEU A 106 -7.26 10.95 23.29
C LEU A 106 -7.85 10.13 24.42
N SER A 107 -8.60 10.79 25.31
CA SER A 107 -9.35 10.13 26.37
C SER A 107 -10.44 9.24 25.76
N ASP A 108 -10.69 8.09 26.36
CA ASP A 108 -11.83 7.21 26.10
C ASP A 108 -13.05 7.57 26.99
N GLY A 109 -12.97 8.70 27.71
CA GLY A 109 -13.94 9.12 28.71
C GLY A 109 -13.62 8.64 30.13
N THR A 110 -12.58 7.83 30.30
CA THR A 110 -12.16 7.33 31.62
C THR A 110 -10.97 8.11 32.20
N ALA A 111 -10.27 8.91 31.39
CA ALA A 111 -9.06 9.60 31.82
C ALA A 111 -9.33 10.54 33.01
N PRO A 112 -8.48 10.52 34.04
CA PRO A 112 -8.65 11.36 35.22
C PRO A 112 -8.51 12.84 34.83
N ASP A 113 -9.38 13.69 35.39
CA ASP A 113 -9.25 15.12 35.27
C ASP A 113 -8.38 15.67 36.42
N PHE A 114 -7.38 16.48 36.08
CA PHE A 114 -6.47 17.14 37.02
C PHE A 114 -6.89 18.58 37.33
N ALA A 115 -8.16 18.93 37.16
CA ALA A 115 -8.74 20.23 37.52
C ALA A 115 -8.30 20.77 38.90
N PHE A 116 -8.14 19.88 39.88
CA PHE A 116 -7.70 20.24 41.24
C PHE A 116 -6.26 20.78 41.30
N LEU A 117 -5.47 20.60 40.24
CA LEU A 117 -4.10 21.10 40.08
C LEU A 117 -4.01 22.33 39.16
N GLY A 118 -5.15 22.89 38.75
CA GLY A 118 -5.20 24.10 37.92
C GLY A 118 -5.41 23.85 36.43
N CYS A 119 -5.66 22.60 36.02
CA CYS A 119 -6.02 22.27 34.64
C CYS A 119 -7.49 22.65 34.32
N PRO A 120 -7.89 22.74 33.04
CA PRO A 120 -9.28 22.97 32.67
C PRO A 120 -10.21 21.92 33.30
N ALA A 121 -11.23 22.39 34.01
CA ALA A 121 -12.16 21.50 34.69
C ALA A 121 -13.24 20.98 33.75
N HIS A 122 -13.38 19.66 33.70
CA HIS A 122 -14.40 18.98 32.91
C HIS A 122 -15.57 18.56 33.81
N PRO A 123 -16.83 18.76 33.38
CA PRO A 123 -17.99 18.29 34.12
C PRO A 123 -17.93 16.77 34.30
N GLY A 124 -17.76 16.30 35.54
CA GLY A 124 -17.70 14.88 35.88
C GLY A 124 -16.34 14.37 36.35
N GLY A 125 -15.32 15.23 36.44
CA GLY A 125 -14.01 14.87 37.00
C GLY A 125 -13.22 13.86 36.15
N ARG A 126 -13.60 13.74 34.87
CA ARG A 126 -12.89 12.97 33.85
C ARG A 126 -12.85 13.78 32.56
N ILE A 127 -11.79 13.59 31.79
CA ILE A 127 -11.63 14.20 30.47
C ILE A 127 -12.60 13.49 29.50
N PRO A 128 -13.48 14.22 28.79
CA PRO A 128 -14.42 13.64 27.83
C PRO A 128 -13.75 12.81 26.74
N ALA A 129 -14.47 11.82 26.21
CA ALA A 129 -13.97 11.00 25.13
C ALA A 129 -13.66 11.85 23.88
N GLY A 130 -12.47 11.66 23.30
CA GLY A 130 -12.01 12.41 22.12
C GLY A 130 -11.28 13.71 22.42
N GLU A 131 -11.16 14.11 23.69
CA GLU A 131 -10.29 15.22 24.10
C GLU A 131 -8.89 14.72 24.52
N PRO A 132 -7.81 15.52 24.38
CA PRO A 132 -6.47 15.11 24.76
C PRO A 132 -6.35 14.84 26.26
N VAL A 133 -5.73 13.73 26.63
CA VAL A 133 -5.32 13.42 28.00
C VAL A 133 -4.25 14.42 28.42
N VAL A 134 -4.34 14.93 29.65
CA VAL A 134 -3.32 15.80 30.24
C VAL A 134 -2.71 15.15 31.48
N ASN A 135 -1.45 15.48 31.79
CA ASN A 135 -0.79 15.07 33.03
C ASN A 135 -1.12 16.02 34.21
N PRO A 136 -0.64 15.75 35.43
CA PRO A 136 -0.80 16.65 36.57
C PRO A 136 -0.26 18.08 36.37
N ASP A 137 0.64 18.29 35.42
CA ASP A 137 1.21 19.59 35.06
C ASP A 137 0.42 20.30 33.93
N CYS A 138 -0.75 19.76 33.56
CA CYS A 138 -1.63 20.24 32.49
C CYS A 138 -1.01 20.20 31.09
N GLU A 139 0.02 19.38 30.90
CA GLU A 139 0.61 19.13 29.59
C GLU A 139 -0.11 17.98 28.89
N VAL A 140 -0.42 18.18 27.61
CA VAL A 140 -1.02 17.15 26.75
C VAL A 140 -0.08 15.95 26.71
N GLN A 141 -0.64 14.78 27.00
CA GLN A 141 0.01 13.51 26.86
C GLN A 141 -0.06 13.06 25.42
N TYR A 142 1.05 12.55 24.93
CA TYR A 142 1.12 12.01 23.60
C TYR A 142 1.42 10.52 23.66
N VAL A 143 0.78 9.77 22.77
CA VAL A 143 1.10 8.37 22.49
C VAL A 143 1.94 8.31 21.22
N THR A 144 2.98 7.48 21.29
CA THR A 144 3.71 7.10 20.09
C THR A 144 2.95 5.97 19.42
N PHE A 145 2.86 6.00 18.10
CA PHE A 145 2.41 4.83 17.34
C PHE A 145 3.51 4.37 16.40
N GLU A 146 3.62 3.05 16.28
CA GLU A 146 4.58 2.42 15.39
C GLU A 146 3.85 2.02 14.10
N ALA A 147 4.37 2.47 12.97
CA ALA A 147 3.88 2.09 11.66
C ALA A 147 4.78 1.00 11.07
N PRO A 148 4.20 -0.06 10.47
CA PRO A 148 4.97 -1.06 9.75
C PRO A 148 5.58 -0.42 8.49
N VAL A 149 6.90 -0.53 8.34
CA VAL A 149 7.62 -0.07 7.15
C VAL A 149 7.88 -1.25 6.22
N ILE A 150 8.24 -2.40 6.77
CA ILE A 150 8.38 -3.65 6.02
C ILE A 150 7.66 -4.72 6.83
N THR A 151 6.79 -5.48 6.19
CA THR A 151 6.18 -6.67 6.81
C THR A 151 6.25 -7.85 5.86
N LEU A 152 6.71 -8.97 6.38
CA LEU A 152 6.78 -10.24 5.70
C LEU A 152 5.68 -11.14 6.27
N GLY A 153 4.80 -11.62 5.41
CA GLY A 153 3.81 -12.64 5.75
C GLY A 153 4.47 -14.00 5.95
N THR A 154 3.69 -14.95 6.46
CA THR A 154 4.15 -16.34 6.60
C THR A 154 4.41 -17.01 5.26
N ALA A 155 4.97 -18.23 5.29
CA ALA A 155 5.08 -19.08 4.11
C ALA A 155 3.72 -19.42 3.46
N GLY A 156 2.62 -19.34 4.23
CA GLY A 156 1.27 -19.51 3.69
C GLY A 156 0.79 -18.28 2.93
N ASP A 157 0.99 -17.09 3.51
CA ASP A 157 0.55 -15.83 2.94
C ASP A 157 1.44 -15.35 1.79
N ARG A 158 2.74 -15.66 1.84
CA ARG A 158 3.76 -15.31 0.82
C ARG A 158 3.75 -13.83 0.44
N SER A 159 3.30 -12.97 1.35
CA SER A 159 3.14 -11.54 1.11
C SER A 159 4.38 -10.77 1.55
N VAL A 160 4.70 -9.72 0.80
CA VAL A 160 5.70 -8.72 1.16
C VAL A 160 5.03 -7.37 1.13
N ILE A 161 5.05 -6.65 2.24
CA ILE A 161 4.39 -5.35 2.38
C ILE A 161 5.49 -4.32 2.61
N LEU A 162 5.58 -3.34 1.71
CA LEU A 162 6.63 -2.33 1.71
C LEU A 162 6.00 -0.93 1.80
N GLY A 163 6.49 -0.13 2.74
CA GLY A 163 6.03 1.22 2.99
C GLY A 163 4.93 1.29 4.06
N MET A 164 4.92 2.42 4.77
CA MET A 164 3.85 2.77 5.69
C MET A 164 2.52 2.89 4.94
N ASP A 165 1.41 2.57 5.61
CA ASP A 165 0.05 2.53 5.04
C ASP A 165 -0.19 1.53 3.88
N SER A 166 0.76 0.65 3.61
CA SER A 166 0.59 -0.42 2.63
C SER A 166 -0.32 -1.53 3.18
N ALA A 167 -1.26 -2.01 2.35
CA ALA A 167 -2.19 -3.06 2.72
C ALA A 167 -1.69 -4.42 2.25
N GLY A 168 -1.65 -5.41 3.14
CA GLY A 168 -1.21 -6.76 2.79
C GLY A 168 -2.22 -7.52 1.94
N VAL A 169 -1.73 -8.16 0.87
CA VAL A 169 -2.50 -9.09 0.04
C VAL A 169 -1.71 -10.40 -0.08
N PRO A 170 -2.32 -11.57 0.17
CA PRO A 170 -1.63 -12.86 0.04
C PRO A 170 -1.07 -13.07 -1.36
N GLY A 171 0.19 -13.50 -1.44
CA GLY A 171 0.90 -13.79 -2.68
C GLY A 171 1.43 -12.57 -3.43
N GLU A 172 1.27 -11.37 -2.89
CA GLU A 172 1.66 -10.12 -3.57
C GLU A 172 2.81 -9.39 -2.85
N VAL A 173 3.54 -8.59 -3.64
CA VAL A 173 4.41 -7.54 -3.13
C VAL A 173 3.61 -6.24 -3.14
N SER A 174 3.04 -5.89 -1.99
CA SER A 174 2.26 -4.68 -1.81
C SER A 174 3.14 -3.48 -1.53
N VAL A 175 2.89 -2.40 -2.27
CA VAL A 175 3.58 -1.10 -2.17
C VAL A 175 2.58 0.03 -1.97
N GLY A 176 1.47 -0.22 -1.28
CA GLY A 176 0.52 0.81 -0.91
C GLY A 176 -0.86 0.25 -0.58
N SER A 177 -1.83 1.15 -0.49
CA SER A 177 -3.25 0.81 -0.41
C SER A 177 -4.03 1.58 -1.48
N PRO A 178 -5.29 1.20 -1.77
CA PRO A 178 -6.12 1.95 -2.73
C PRO A 178 -6.26 3.44 -2.38
N ALA A 179 -6.24 3.78 -1.09
CA ALA A 179 -6.32 5.17 -0.63
C ALA A 179 -4.96 5.90 -0.67
N LYS A 180 -3.86 5.16 -0.49
CA LYS A 180 -2.49 5.69 -0.43
C LYS A 180 -1.54 4.80 -1.25
N PRO A 181 -1.53 4.91 -2.59
CA PRO A 181 -0.61 4.16 -3.44
C PRO A 181 0.78 4.80 -3.42
N HIS A 182 1.84 3.99 -3.27
CA HIS A 182 3.21 4.49 -3.45
C HIS A 182 3.63 4.38 -4.92
N ARG A 183 4.46 5.33 -5.36
CA ARG A 183 5.01 5.33 -6.71
C ARG A 183 6.28 4.50 -6.78
N LEU A 184 6.36 3.60 -7.77
CA LEU A 184 7.62 3.00 -8.18
C LEU A 184 8.32 3.95 -9.16
N ALA A 185 9.48 4.47 -8.76
CA ALA A 185 10.28 5.40 -9.56
C ALA A 185 11.62 4.79 -9.96
N ASN A 186 12.25 5.35 -11.00
CA ASN A 186 13.56 4.91 -11.50
C ASN A 186 13.60 3.44 -11.94
N VAL A 187 12.47 2.92 -12.41
CA VAL A 187 12.38 1.59 -13.01
C VAL A 187 13.03 1.63 -14.39
N ALA A 188 13.85 0.62 -14.69
CA ALA A 188 14.49 0.49 -15.99
C ALA A 188 13.47 0.14 -17.09
N LEU A 189 13.89 0.30 -18.35
CA LEU A 189 13.06 -0.07 -19.50
C LEU A 189 12.81 -1.59 -19.53
N ALA A 190 11.55 -2.00 -19.67
CA ALA A 190 11.16 -3.40 -19.79
C ALA A 190 11.64 -4.01 -21.10
N LEU A 191 12.26 -5.20 -21.04
CA LEU A 191 12.79 -5.94 -22.20
C LEU A 191 12.12 -7.31 -22.36
N ALA A 192 11.79 -7.97 -21.25
CA ALA A 192 11.10 -9.25 -21.23
C ALA A 192 9.61 -9.10 -20.91
N ALA A 193 8.83 -10.13 -21.24
CA ALA A 193 7.38 -10.15 -20.98
C ALA A 193 7.01 -10.09 -19.48
N THR A 194 7.95 -10.40 -18.59
CA THR A 194 7.78 -10.40 -17.13
C THR A 194 8.19 -9.09 -16.47
N ASP A 195 8.69 -8.12 -17.24
CA ASP A 195 9.19 -6.87 -16.70
C ASP A 195 8.07 -5.85 -16.49
N ALA A 196 8.24 -4.98 -15.49
CA ALA A 196 7.31 -3.88 -15.24
C ALA A 196 7.49 -2.78 -16.30
N VAL A 197 6.40 -2.40 -16.97
CA VAL A 197 6.39 -1.36 -18.00
C VAL A 197 6.43 0.04 -17.38
N ILE A 198 7.29 0.90 -17.90
CA ILE A 198 7.41 2.30 -17.44
C ILE A 198 6.58 3.27 -18.28
N LYS A 199 6.28 4.46 -17.74
CA LYS A 199 5.51 5.51 -18.41
C LYS A 199 6.04 5.81 -19.83
N ALA A 200 7.36 5.91 -20.01
CA ALA A 200 7.94 6.22 -21.31
C ALA A 200 7.63 5.16 -22.39
N GLN A 201 7.56 3.89 -22.02
CA GLN A 201 7.18 2.81 -22.95
C GLN A 201 5.69 2.81 -23.23
N LEU A 202 4.87 3.11 -22.21
CA LEU A 202 3.43 3.27 -22.38
C LEU A 202 3.13 4.44 -23.32
N ASP A 203 3.75 5.59 -23.09
CA ASP A 203 3.62 6.77 -23.94
C ASP A 203 4.09 6.45 -25.37
N ALA A 204 5.23 5.76 -25.54
CA ALA A 204 5.74 5.41 -26.87
C ALA A 204 4.82 4.44 -27.63
N GLY A 205 4.29 3.41 -26.98
CA GLY A 205 3.36 2.46 -27.60
C GLY A 205 2.03 3.13 -27.94
N VAL A 206 1.41 3.80 -26.97
CA VAL A 206 0.09 4.44 -27.14
C VAL A 206 0.16 5.60 -28.12
N LEU A 207 1.13 6.51 -27.99
CA LEU A 207 1.26 7.67 -28.88
C LEU A 207 1.80 7.28 -30.26
N GLY A 208 2.64 6.24 -30.34
CA GLY A 208 3.10 5.69 -31.61
C GLY A 208 1.94 5.13 -32.44
N ASP A 209 1.06 4.37 -31.80
CA ASP A 209 -0.12 3.81 -32.46
C ASP A 209 -1.13 4.90 -32.88
N TYR A 210 -1.34 5.92 -32.05
CA TYR A 210 -2.20 7.05 -32.41
C TYR A 210 -1.65 7.88 -33.57
N ALA A 211 -0.34 8.17 -33.59
CA ALA A 211 0.28 8.89 -34.69
C ALA A 211 0.16 8.12 -36.01
N ALA A 212 0.42 6.80 -35.99
CA ALA A 212 0.27 5.95 -37.17
C ALA A 212 -1.18 5.89 -37.68
N GLN A 213 -2.16 5.89 -36.78
CA GLN A 213 -3.58 5.94 -37.15
C GLN A 213 -3.96 7.29 -37.76
N VAL A 214 -3.49 8.41 -37.21
CA VAL A 214 -3.73 9.75 -37.77
C VAL A 214 -3.12 9.87 -39.16
N ASP A 215 -1.90 9.37 -39.37
CA ASP A 215 -1.25 9.36 -40.68
C ASP A 215 -1.98 8.47 -41.69
N ALA A 216 -2.56 7.36 -41.24
CA ALA A 216 -3.42 6.53 -42.09
C ALA A 216 -4.71 7.26 -42.48
N LEU A 217 -5.33 7.96 -41.54
CA LEU A 217 -6.56 8.72 -41.77
C LEU A 217 -6.33 9.89 -42.74
N ASN A 218 -5.21 10.61 -42.60
CA ASN A 218 -4.84 11.71 -43.50
C ASN A 218 -4.66 11.22 -44.94
N ARG A 219 -4.00 10.07 -45.13
CA ARG A 219 -3.86 9.47 -46.47
C ARG A 219 -5.20 9.07 -47.07
N GLN A 220 -6.16 8.61 -46.26
CA GLN A 220 -7.52 8.33 -46.73
C GLN A 220 -8.24 9.61 -47.15
N LEU A 221 -8.11 10.69 -46.38
CA LEU A 221 -8.68 12.00 -46.72
C LEU A 221 -8.10 12.57 -48.01
N ASP A 222 -6.80 12.48 -48.21
CA ASP A 222 -6.14 12.93 -49.45
C ASP A 222 -6.66 12.15 -50.66
N THR A 223 -6.85 10.85 -50.51
CA THR A 223 -7.42 9.99 -51.56
C THR A 223 -8.86 10.40 -51.88
N LEU A 224 -9.70 10.58 -50.86
CA LEU A 224 -11.09 11.01 -51.04
C LEU A 224 -11.18 12.40 -51.68
N SER A 225 -10.30 13.33 -51.30
CA SER A 225 -10.22 14.66 -51.91
C SER A 225 -9.86 14.57 -53.39
N ALA A 226 -8.87 13.74 -53.75
CA ALA A 226 -8.48 13.55 -55.14
C ALA A 226 -9.59 12.87 -55.98
N GLU A 227 -10.33 11.92 -55.40
CA GLU A 227 -11.50 11.30 -56.05
C GLU A 227 -12.62 12.31 -56.28
N LEU A 228 -12.89 13.19 -55.32
CA LEU A 228 -13.86 14.28 -55.47
C LEU A 228 -13.46 15.26 -56.57
N ASP A 229 -12.20 15.69 -56.61
CA ASP A 229 -11.68 16.58 -57.66
C ASP A 229 -11.82 15.94 -59.05
N ALA A 230 -11.53 14.65 -59.17
CA ALA A 230 -11.69 13.90 -60.42
C ALA A 230 -13.17 13.82 -60.84
N LEU A 231 -14.08 13.59 -59.88
CA LEU A 231 -15.51 13.56 -60.13
C LEU A 231 -16.03 14.94 -60.58
N GLU A 232 -15.64 16.01 -59.89
CA GLU A 232 -16.00 17.38 -60.27
C GLU A 232 -15.51 17.74 -61.67
N ALA A 233 -14.26 17.40 -62.00
CA ALA A 233 -13.70 17.60 -63.32
C ALA A 233 -14.48 16.82 -64.40
N GLY A 234 -14.88 15.58 -64.09
CA GLY A 234 -15.73 14.76 -64.94
C GLY A 234 -17.11 15.39 -65.20
N ILE A 235 -17.77 15.89 -64.16
CA ILE A 235 -19.07 16.57 -64.27
C ILE A 235 -18.94 17.84 -65.13
N ARG A 236 -17.93 18.68 -64.89
CA ARG A 236 -17.71 19.90 -65.69
C ARG A 236 -17.40 19.58 -67.16
N ALA A 237 -16.69 18.49 -67.42
CA ALA A 237 -16.44 18.04 -68.78
C ALA A 237 -17.73 17.60 -69.48
N GLU A 238 -18.64 16.93 -68.78
CA GLU A 238 -19.95 16.53 -69.30
C GLU A 238 -20.87 17.74 -69.52
N GLU A 239 -20.87 18.72 -68.59
CA GLU A 239 -21.63 19.96 -68.72
C GLU A 239 -21.18 20.78 -69.94
N ARG A 240 -19.87 20.83 -70.22
CA ARG A 240 -19.34 21.46 -71.44
C ARG A 240 -19.75 20.73 -72.72
N ARG A 241 -19.81 19.40 -72.71
CA ARG A 241 -20.35 18.62 -73.84
C ARG A 241 -21.82 18.95 -74.10
N ASN A 242 -22.57 19.28 -73.05
CA ASN A 242 -24.00 19.59 -73.13
C ASN A 242 -24.31 21.09 -73.41
N SER A 243 -23.35 21.99 -73.20
CA SER A 243 -23.49 23.45 -73.38
C SER A 243 -23.22 23.92 -74.83
N GLY A 244 -22.52 23.13 -75.63
CA GLY A 244 -22.17 23.46 -77.02
C GLY A 244 -22.93 22.66 -78.06
N GLY A 245 -24.17 23.06 -78.38
CA GLY A 245 -24.88 22.59 -79.59
C GLY A 245 -26.25 21.99 -79.32
N GLY A 246 -27.27 22.53 -79.98
CA GLY A 246 -28.67 22.23 -79.73
C GLY A 246 -29.07 20.76 -79.90
N GLY A 247 -30.00 20.34 -79.05
CA GLY A 247 -30.95 19.25 -79.30
C GLY A 247 -30.36 17.93 -79.79
N SER A 248 -29.47 17.29 -79.03
CA SER A 248 -29.25 15.85 -79.18
C SER A 248 -29.28 15.16 -77.82
N LEU A 249 -29.98 14.02 -77.75
CA LEU A 249 -30.13 13.24 -76.52
C LEU A 249 -28.74 12.74 -76.07
N SER A 250 -28.43 12.94 -74.79
CA SER A 250 -27.13 12.58 -74.21
C SER A 250 -26.79 11.09 -74.42
N PRO A 251 -25.51 10.71 -74.56
CA PRO A 251 -25.12 9.31 -74.75
C PRO A 251 -25.59 8.39 -73.60
N LEU A 252 -25.72 8.91 -72.38
CA LEU A 252 -26.31 8.18 -71.24
C LEU A 252 -27.81 7.99 -71.39
N THR A 253 -28.55 8.95 -71.95
CA THR A 253 -29.98 8.77 -72.25
C THR A 253 -30.18 7.84 -73.45
N LEU A 254 -29.32 7.89 -74.47
CA LEU A 254 -29.32 6.92 -75.57
C LEU A 254 -28.95 5.51 -75.09
N ALA A 255 -28.00 5.35 -74.19
CA ALA A 255 -27.65 4.07 -73.60
C ALA A 255 -28.77 3.54 -72.70
N ALA A 256 -29.43 4.40 -71.91
CA ALA A 256 -30.60 4.04 -71.13
C ALA A 256 -31.80 3.68 -72.03
N LEU A 257 -32.01 4.39 -73.14
CA LEU A 257 -33.04 4.09 -74.14
C LEU A 257 -32.74 2.79 -74.91
N LEU A 258 -31.47 2.50 -75.22
CA LEU A 258 -31.03 1.23 -75.80
C LEU A 258 -31.19 0.07 -74.83
N LEU A 259 -30.84 0.26 -73.54
CA LEU A 259 -31.02 -0.77 -72.51
C LEU A 259 -32.50 -1.04 -72.25
N THR A 260 -33.33 0.00 -72.17
CA THR A 260 -34.78 -0.16 -72.01
C THR A 260 -35.43 -0.78 -73.25
N TRP A 261 -34.98 -0.44 -74.47
CA TRP A 261 -35.40 -1.08 -75.71
C TRP A 261 -34.96 -2.56 -75.79
N LEU A 262 -33.73 -2.89 -75.39
CA LEU A 262 -33.23 -4.27 -75.31
C LEU A 262 -33.99 -5.11 -74.27
N VAL A 263 -34.33 -4.52 -73.13
CA VAL A 263 -35.15 -5.16 -72.09
C VAL A 263 -36.60 -5.37 -72.56
N TRP A 264 -37.18 -4.42 -73.30
CA TRP A 264 -38.51 -4.54 -73.88
C TRP A 264 -38.56 -5.59 -75.02
N ARG A 265 -37.55 -5.62 -75.89
CA ARG A 265 -37.45 -6.59 -76.99
C ARG A 265 -37.32 -8.04 -76.50
N ARG A 266 -36.65 -8.27 -75.37
CA ARG A 266 -36.56 -9.59 -74.73
C ARG A 266 -37.88 -10.08 -74.10
N ARG A 267 -38.87 -9.21 -73.90
CA ARG A 267 -40.20 -9.57 -73.35
C ARG A 267 -41.26 -9.90 -74.41
N LEU A 268 -40.95 -9.70 -75.71
CA LEU A 268 -41.92 -9.85 -76.82
C LEU A 268 -41.62 -11.03 -77.76
N THR A 269 -40.67 -11.88 -77.40
CA THR A 269 -40.50 -13.20 -78.02
C THR A 269 -41.05 -14.26 -77.05
N PRO A 270 -42.12 -15.01 -77.41
CA PRO A 270 -42.54 -16.18 -76.64
C PRO A 270 -41.48 -17.29 -76.67
#